data_AF-A0A2V8ISI9-F1
#
_entry.id   AF-A0A2V8ISI9-F1
#
_cell.length_a   1.000
_cell.length_b   1.000
_cell.length_c   1.000
_cell.angle_alpha   90.00
_cell.angle_beta   90.00
_cell.angle_gamma   90.00
#
_symmetry.space_group_name_H-M   'P 1'
#
loop_
_entity.id
_entity.type
_entity.pdbx_description
1 polymer ?
#
loop_
_entity_poly.entity_id
_entity_poly.type
_entity_poly.pdbx_seq_one_letter_code
_entity_poly.pdbx_strand_id
1 'polypeptide(L)'
;MMLAVAVAASAATKTYQVTGPVLEVRPDAIVVQKGTEKWEIARDVNTKAPADVKVGSKVTITYRMTAADIEVKPGAPAKAPAKKK
;
A
#
# COMPACT_ATOMS: atom_id res chain seq x y z
N MET A 1 -34.44 -22.71 13.92
CA MET A 1 -34.18 -21.46 13.18
C MET A 1 -32.68 -21.27 13.11
N MET A 2 -32.04 -21.74 12.04
CA MET A 2 -30.60 -21.57 11.81
C MET A 2 -30.37 -20.19 11.21
N LEU A 3 -29.78 -19.26 11.97
CA LEU A 3 -29.29 -18.00 11.44
C LEU A 3 -28.03 -18.28 10.63
N ALA A 4 -28.13 -18.19 9.30
CA ALA A 4 -26.98 -18.16 8.42
C ALA A 4 -26.25 -16.82 8.61
N VAL A 5 -25.07 -16.85 9.22
CA VAL A 5 -24.17 -15.69 9.29
C VAL A 5 -23.54 -15.55 7.90
N ALA A 6 -24.02 -14.58 7.13
CA ALA A 6 -23.37 -14.20 5.87
C ALA A 6 -22.01 -13.59 6.20
N VAL A 7 -20.94 -14.34 5.98
CA VAL A 7 -19.58 -13.82 6.05
C VAL A 7 -19.37 -12.96 4.80
N ALA A 8 -19.57 -11.66 4.94
CA ALA A 8 -19.20 -10.71 3.91
C ALA A 8 -17.68 -10.76 3.75
N ALA A 9 -17.19 -11.46 2.73
CA ALA A 9 -15.80 -11.44 2.34
C ALA A 9 -15.48 -10.04 1.77
N SER A 10 -15.12 -9.10 2.65
CA SER A 10 -14.52 -7.85 2.22
C SER A 10 -13.27 -8.18 1.43
N ALA A 11 -13.20 -7.74 0.17
CA ALA A 11 -11.97 -7.79 -0.61
C ALA A 11 -10.91 -6.95 0.10
N ALA A 12 -10.15 -7.56 0.99
CA ALA A 12 -9.13 -6.86 1.75
C ALA A 12 -8.10 -6.33 0.75
N THR A 13 -7.99 -5.01 0.62
CA THR A 13 -6.93 -4.37 -0.15
C THR A 13 -5.60 -5.00 0.23
N LYS A 14 -4.81 -5.43 -0.77
CA LYS A 14 -3.52 -6.07 -0.53
C LYS A 14 -2.69 -5.21 0.40
N THR A 15 -2.22 -5.83 1.47
CA THR A 15 -1.24 -5.27 2.39
C THR A 15 0.15 -5.68 1.94
N TYR A 16 1.06 -4.72 1.93
CA TYR A 16 2.45 -4.88 1.54
C TYR A 16 3.34 -4.64 2.75
N GLN A 17 4.59 -5.10 2.66
CA GLN A 17 5.57 -4.94 3.71
C GLN A 17 6.90 -4.48 3.14
N VAL A 18 7.54 -3.57 3.86
CA VAL A 18 8.91 -3.14 3.62
C VAL A 18 9.68 -3.25 4.93
N THR A 19 10.86 -3.88 4.91
CA THR A 19 11.72 -4.02 6.09
C THR A 19 13.07 -3.41 5.81
N GLY A 20 13.55 -2.58 6.72
CA GLY A 20 14.81 -1.86 6.55
C GLY A 20 15.19 -1.00 7.75
N PRO A 21 16.45 -0.50 7.81
CA PRO A 21 16.80 0.56 8.73
C PRO A 21 16.05 1.84 8.35
N VAL A 22 15.56 2.57 9.35
CA VAL A 22 14.98 3.91 9.20
C VAL A 22 16.08 4.89 8.86
N LEU A 23 15.89 5.63 7.77
CA LEU A 23 16.77 6.72 7.37
C LEU A 23 16.26 8.07 7.86
N GLU A 24 14.94 8.24 7.93
CA GLU A 24 14.30 9.50 8.29
C GLU A 24 12.93 9.25 8.94
N VAL A 25 12.59 10.08 9.92
CA VAL A 25 11.26 10.11 10.56
C VAL A 25 10.72 11.53 10.45
N ARG A 26 9.57 11.68 9.80
CA ARG A 26 8.82 12.93 9.70
C ARG A 26 7.41 12.77 10.27
N PRO A 27 6.68 13.87 10.49
CA PRO A 27 5.28 13.81 10.92
C PRO A 27 4.38 13.09 9.90
N ASP A 28 4.69 13.21 8.61
CA ASP A 28 3.88 12.75 7.48
C ASP A 28 4.44 11.50 6.78
N ALA A 29 5.70 11.11 7.06
CA ALA A 29 6.30 9.92 6.45
C ALA A 29 7.41 9.27 7.31
N ILE A 30 7.72 8.01 7.02
CA ILE A 30 8.93 7.31 7.45
C ILE A 30 9.67 6.82 6.22
N VAL A 31 10.97 7.08 6.15
CA VAL A 31 11.84 6.59 5.08
C VAL A 31 12.67 5.42 5.58
N VAL A 32 12.63 4.29 4.88
CA VAL A 32 13.45 3.11 5.17
C VAL A 32 14.30 2.71 3.97
N GLN A 33 15.43 2.07 4.22
CA GLN A 33 16.26 1.51 3.15
C GLN A 33 15.93 0.03 2.93
N LYS A 34 15.59 -0.36 1.70
CA LYS A 34 15.43 -1.77 1.31
C LYS A 34 16.40 -2.07 0.17
N GLY A 35 17.46 -2.82 0.45
CA GLY A 35 18.55 -3.02 -0.50
C GLY A 35 19.24 -1.69 -0.80
N THR A 36 19.27 -1.29 -2.08
CA THR A 36 19.83 -0.01 -2.53
C THR A 36 18.77 1.09 -2.66
N GLU A 37 17.49 0.77 -2.48
CA GLU A 37 16.38 1.70 -2.68
C GLU A 37 15.94 2.34 -1.36
N LYS A 38 15.53 3.61 -1.44
CA LYS A 38 14.86 4.33 -0.35
C LYS A 38 13.36 4.27 -0.56
N TRP A 39 12.66 3.80 0.46
CA TRP A 39 11.22 3.66 0.47
C TRP A 39 10.63 4.68 1.42
N GLU A 40 9.89 5.64 0.88
CA GLU A 40 9.13 6.60 1.66
C GLU A 40 7.70 6.11 1.84
N ILE A 41 7.28 5.93 3.10
CA ILE A 41 5.94 5.47 3.45
C ILE A 41 5.22 6.58 4.19
N ALA A 42 4.11 7.04 3.61
CA ALA A 42 3.24 8.02 4.26
C ALA A 42 2.68 7.47 5.57
N ARG A 43 2.55 8.35 6.56
CA ARG A 43 1.90 8.07 7.84
C ARG A 43 0.94 9.19 8.20
N ASP A 44 -0.07 8.84 8.96
CA ASP A 44 -1.07 9.75 9.49
C ASP A 44 -1.40 9.39 10.95
N VAL A 45 -2.35 10.10 11.56
CA VAL A 45 -2.77 9.91 12.96
C VAL A 45 -3.28 8.50 13.28
N ASN A 46 -3.69 7.73 12.28
CA ASN A 46 -4.13 6.34 12.42
C ASN A 46 -2.97 5.34 12.30
N THR A 47 -1.75 5.81 11.98
CA THR A 47 -0.58 4.95 11.87
C THR A 47 -0.12 4.50 13.25
N LYS A 48 -0.29 3.21 13.53
CA LYS A 48 0.23 2.59 14.75
C LYS A 48 1.74 2.48 14.66
N ALA A 49 2.44 3.30 15.43
CA ALA A 49 3.91 3.29 15.50
C ALA A 49 4.38 3.08 16.95
N PRO A 50 5.43 2.28 17.18
CA PRO A 50 6.12 2.25 18.47
C PRO A 50 6.68 3.64 18.81
N ALA A 51 6.71 3.98 20.11
CA ALA A 51 7.26 5.27 20.58
C ALA A 51 8.76 5.44 20.26
N ASP A 52 9.51 4.34 20.17
CA ASP A 52 10.97 4.31 20.01
C ASP A 52 11.48 4.26 18.55
N VAL A 53 10.61 4.47 17.56
CA VAL A 53 11.08 4.52 16.16
C VAL A 53 11.94 5.76 15.94
N LYS A 54 13.23 5.54 15.68
CA LYS A 54 14.25 6.55 15.40
C LYS A 54 15.11 6.15 14.21
N VAL A 55 15.87 7.09 13.69
CA VAL A 55 16.86 6.84 12.63
C VAL A 55 17.83 5.73 13.07
N GLY A 56 18.13 4.80 12.17
CA GLY A 56 18.94 3.62 12.40
C GLY A 56 18.18 2.39 12.91
N SER A 57 16.98 2.55 13.48
CA SER A 57 16.17 1.41 13.92
C SER A 57 15.78 0.54 12.73
N LYS A 58 15.97 -0.78 12.83
CA LYS A 58 15.46 -1.72 11.83
C LYS A 58 13.98 -1.98 12.10
N VAL A 59 13.12 -1.65 11.14
CA VAL A 59 11.67 -1.77 11.26
C VAL A 59 11.08 -2.54 10.09
N THR A 60 9.91 -3.14 10.31
CA THR A 60 9.03 -3.64 9.24
C THR A 60 7.78 -2.78 9.22
N ILE A 61 7.52 -2.12 8.09
CA ILE A 61 6.35 -1.28 7.89
C ILE A 61 5.35 -2.05 7.04
N THR A 62 4.15 -2.26 7.56
CA THR A 62 3.01 -2.78 6.81
C THR A 62 2.22 -1.60 6.25
N TYR A 63 2.03 -1.56 4.93
CA TYR A 63 1.35 -0.46 4.26
C TYR A 63 0.38 -0.96 3.19
N ARG A 64 -0.50 -0.07 2.73
CA ARG A 64 -1.40 -0.33 1.61
C ARG A 64 -1.09 0.66 0.50
N MET A 65 -1.16 0.21 -0.75
CA MET A 65 -1.10 1.10 -1.91
C MET A 65 -2.52 1.52 -2.25
N THR A 66 -2.79 2.83 -2.20
CA THR A 66 -4.10 3.40 -2.48
C THR A 66 -3.94 4.45 -3.58
N ALA A 67 -4.84 4.43 -4.57
CA ALA A 67 -4.87 5.45 -5.61
C ALA A 67 -5.32 6.78 -4.99
N ALA A 68 -4.58 7.86 -5.25
CA ALA A 68 -4.94 9.21 -4.81
C ALA A 68 -5.89 9.91 -5.81
N ASP A 69 -5.67 9.69 -7.10
CA ASP A 69 -6.49 10.20 -8.20
C ASP A 69 -6.47 9.20 -9.36
N ILE A 70 -7.56 9.15 -10.14
CA ILE A 70 -7.69 8.30 -11.32
C ILE A 70 -8.27 9.15 -12.45
N GLU A 71 -7.41 9.53 -13.40
CA GLU A 71 -7.84 10.20 -14.62
C GLU A 71 -7.95 9.20 -15.78
N VAL A 72 -9.10 9.19 -16.47
CA VAL A 72 -9.30 8.39 -17.68
C VAL A 72 -8.70 9.13 -18.87
N LYS A 73 -7.48 8.75 -19.26
CA LYS A 73 -6.89 9.22 -20.52
C LYS A 73 -7.46 8.37 -21.68
N PRO A 74 -7.97 8.97 -22.76
CA PRO A 74 -8.48 8.22 -23.91
C PRO A 74 -7.37 7.31 -24.47
N GLY A 75 -7.59 5.99 -24.36
CA GLY A 75 -6.75 5.00 -25.01
C GLY A 75 -6.99 5.00 -26.53
N ALA A 76 -5.97 4.66 -27.31
CA ALA A 76 -6.17 4.35 -28.72
C ALA A 76 -7.29 3.30 -28.87
N PRO A 77 -8.18 3.42 -29.88
CA PRO A 77 -9.34 2.54 -30.01
C PRO A 77 -8.90 1.08 -30.02
N ALA A 78 -9.48 0.29 -29.11
CA ALA A 78 -9.26 -1.15 -29.10
C ALA A 78 -9.70 -1.72 -30.45
N LYS A 79 -8.76 -2.33 -31.20
CA LYS A 79 -9.09 -3.07 -32.42
C LYS A 79 -10.04 -4.20 -32.02
N ALA A 80 -11.26 -4.16 -32.55
CA ALA A 80 -12.26 -5.20 -32.33
C ALA A 80 -11.70 -6.57 -32.75
N PRO A 81 -11.96 -7.65 -32.01
CA PRO A 81 -11.49 -8.98 -32.38
C PRO A 81 -12.16 -9.40 -33.69
N ALA A 82 -11.35 -9.70 -34.71
CA ALA A 82 -11.83 -10.24 -35.97
C ALA A 82 -12.53 -11.58 -35.69
N LYS A 83 -13.85 -11.63 -35.94
CA LYS A 83 -14.62 -12.87 -35.97
C LYS A 83 -14.04 -13.74 -37.09
N LYS A 84 -13.38 -14.85 -36.73
CA LYS A 84 -13.03 -15.90 -37.70
C LYS A 84 -14.33 -16.58 -38.14
N LYS A 85 -14.56 -16.58 -39.45
CA LYS A 85 -15.51 -17.47 -40.14
C LYS A 85 -14.86 -18.80 -40.41
#